data_AF-A0A9X2JRW4-F1
#
_entry.id   AF-A0A9X2JRW4-F1
#
_cell.length_a   1.000
_cell.length_b   1.000
_cell.length_c   1.000
_cell.angle_alpha   90.00
_cell.angle_beta   90.00
_cell.angle_gamma   90.00
#
_symmetry.space_group_name_H-M   'P 1'
#
loop_
_entity.id
_entity.type
_entity.pdbx_description
1 polymer ?
#
loop_
_entity_poly.entity_id
_entity_poly.type
_entity_poly.pdbx_seq_one_letter_code
_entity_poly.pdbx_strand_id
1 'polypeptide(L)'
;MIQPFFDFIEKFATDFSWRRLIIFFTLIVIIGFAFFFYESQTFNNELTAYERTIALLEKTDKFDHKDKLANQAVENVHRGLVEITSKKNIDTSLDIEIQQEVKQAIAGSIIWILFALFLIPRAFRENKNNDIFGIVGCLIIGVFTGTVGYFLPTNWSDWILFGLYPVGFNLILFILFAAYGNRSK
;
A
#
# COMPACT_ATOMS: atom_id res chain seq x y z
N MET A 1 -15.79 -10.01 -28.34
CA MET A 1 -15.54 -9.97 -26.88
C MET A 1 -15.43 -8.56 -26.28
N ILE A 2 -15.57 -7.47 -27.05
CA ILE A 2 -15.56 -6.07 -26.55
C ILE A 2 -17.00 -5.52 -26.34
N GLN A 3 -18.01 -6.20 -26.89
CA GLN A 3 -19.43 -5.85 -26.78
C GLN A 3 -19.93 -5.64 -25.34
N PRO A 4 -19.57 -6.48 -24.34
CA PRO A 4 -19.98 -6.25 -22.95
C PRO A 4 -19.41 -4.97 -22.35
N PHE A 5 -18.25 -4.52 -22.84
CA PHE A 5 -17.60 -3.28 -22.41
C PHE A 5 -18.29 -2.05 -23.01
N PHE A 6 -18.69 -2.11 -24.28
CA PHE A 6 -19.49 -1.04 -24.91
C PHE A 6 -20.89 -0.96 -24.29
N ASP A 7 -21.56 -2.09 -24.06
CA ASP A 7 -22.87 -2.11 -23.39
C ASP A 7 -22.78 -1.55 -21.96
N PHE A 8 -21.65 -1.77 -21.28
CA PHE A 8 -21.39 -1.18 -19.96
C PHE A 8 -21.20 0.34 -20.06
N ILE A 9 -20.41 0.83 -21.00
CA ILE A 9 -20.18 2.28 -21.22
C ILE A 9 -21.47 2.98 -21.66
N GLU A 10 -22.26 2.35 -22.54
CA GLU A 10 -23.51 2.91 -23.05
C GLU A 10 -24.56 3.01 -21.93
N LYS A 11 -24.70 1.96 -21.09
CA LYS A 11 -25.50 2.03 -19.85
C LYS A 11 -24.95 3.01 -18.83
N PHE A 12 -23.63 3.20 -18.79
CA PHE A 12 -23.00 4.17 -17.89
C PHE A 12 -23.31 5.60 -18.33
N ALA A 13 -23.34 5.87 -19.63
CA ALA A 13 -23.66 7.17 -20.22
C ALA A 13 -25.16 7.51 -20.16
N THR A 14 -26.06 6.52 -20.31
CA THR A 14 -27.51 6.73 -20.32
C THR A 14 -28.16 6.73 -18.93
N ASP A 15 -27.69 5.91 -17.99
CA ASP A 15 -28.18 5.88 -16.58
C ASP A 15 -27.20 6.59 -15.62
N PHE A 16 -26.94 7.87 -15.88
CA PHE A 16 -25.98 8.68 -15.13
C PHE A 16 -26.49 9.02 -13.71
N SER A 17 -26.41 8.05 -12.80
CA SER A 17 -26.69 8.28 -11.38
C SER A 17 -25.43 8.72 -10.64
N TRP A 18 -25.55 9.67 -9.72
CA TRP A 18 -24.49 10.09 -8.79
C TRP A 18 -23.81 8.91 -8.07
N ARG A 19 -24.53 7.79 -7.90
CA ARG A 19 -24.03 6.52 -7.34
C ARG A 19 -22.92 5.88 -8.18
N ARG A 20 -23.06 5.86 -9.51
CA ARG A 20 -22.06 5.28 -10.43
C ARG A 20 -20.85 6.20 -10.58
N LEU A 21 -21.05 7.52 -10.48
CA LEU A 21 -19.98 8.51 -10.53
C LEU A 21 -19.01 8.34 -9.35
N ILE A 22 -19.52 8.13 -8.13
CA ILE A 22 -18.68 7.91 -6.94
C ILE A 22 -17.88 6.61 -7.07
N ILE A 23 -18.51 5.50 -7.50
CA ILE A 23 -17.82 4.21 -7.69
C ILE A 23 -16.70 4.35 -8.71
N PHE A 24 -16.98 5.01 -9.83
CA PHE A 24 -16.01 5.27 -10.88
C PHE A 24 -14.88 6.18 -10.40
N PHE A 25 -15.19 7.20 -9.60
CA PHE A 25 -14.20 8.07 -8.99
C PHE A 25 -13.31 7.32 -7.99
N THR A 26 -13.87 6.48 -7.11
CA THR A 26 -13.06 5.61 -6.23
C THR A 26 -12.20 4.63 -7.00
N LEU A 27 -12.69 4.08 -8.11
CA LEU A 27 -11.93 3.18 -8.96
C LEU A 27 -10.77 3.92 -9.64
N ILE A 28 -11.00 5.14 -10.15
CA ILE A 28 -9.96 6.02 -10.69
C ILE A 28 -8.94 6.38 -9.62
N VAL A 29 -9.37 6.69 -8.40
CA VAL A 29 -8.47 7.01 -7.29
C VAL A 29 -7.60 5.79 -6.94
N ILE A 30 -8.18 4.59 -6.86
CA ILE A 30 -7.43 3.35 -6.61
C ILE A 30 -6.43 3.06 -7.74
N ILE A 31 -6.86 3.19 -9.01
CA ILE A 31 -5.98 3.01 -10.16
C ILE A 31 -4.88 4.07 -10.18
N GLY A 32 -5.22 5.33 -9.88
CA GLY A 32 -4.28 6.45 -9.79
C GLY A 32 -3.26 6.25 -8.67
N PHE A 33 -3.69 5.78 -7.50
CA PHE A 33 -2.78 5.41 -6.42
C PHE A 33 -1.89 4.22 -6.82
N ALA A 34 -2.46 3.17 -7.40
CA ALA A 34 -1.68 2.02 -7.86
C ALA A 34 -0.64 2.43 -8.92
N PHE A 35 -1.02 3.29 -9.86
CA PHE A 35 -0.13 3.83 -10.89
C PHE A 35 0.93 4.76 -10.29
N PHE A 36 0.56 5.62 -9.34
CA PHE A 36 1.49 6.49 -8.63
C PHE A 36 2.51 5.70 -7.81
N PHE A 37 2.08 4.65 -7.11
CA PHE A 37 2.98 3.74 -6.39
C PHE A 37 3.91 2.97 -7.34
N TYR A 38 3.39 2.55 -8.49
CA TYR A 38 4.17 1.88 -9.54
C TYR A 38 5.21 2.82 -10.17
N GLU A 39 4.82 4.03 -10.56
CA GLU A 39 5.73 5.01 -11.17
C GLU A 39 6.73 5.58 -10.17
N SER A 40 6.32 5.92 -8.95
CA SER A 40 7.21 6.49 -7.95
C SER A 40 8.38 5.53 -7.61
N GLN A 41 8.19 4.21 -7.77
CA GLN A 41 9.28 3.24 -7.63
C GLN A 41 10.09 3.07 -8.93
N THR A 42 9.41 2.92 -10.06
CA THR A 42 10.07 2.65 -11.35
C THR A 42 10.93 3.84 -11.80
N PHE A 43 10.46 5.07 -11.60
CA PHE A 43 11.11 6.29 -12.08
C PHE A 43 12.38 6.65 -11.28
N ASN A 44 12.38 6.43 -9.96
CA ASN A 44 13.47 6.92 -9.10
C ASN A 44 14.65 5.95 -8.93
N ASN A 45 14.43 4.63 -9.03
CA ASN A 45 15.47 3.68 -8.63
C ASN A 45 16.23 3.06 -9.80
N GLU A 46 15.59 2.84 -10.95
CA GLU A 46 16.23 2.13 -12.06
C GLU A 46 16.90 3.07 -13.04
N LEU A 47 16.17 4.08 -13.53
CA LEU A 47 16.70 5.01 -14.52
C LEU A 47 17.88 5.83 -13.97
N THR A 48 17.78 6.34 -12.75
CA THR A 48 18.87 7.09 -12.10
C THR A 48 20.08 6.21 -11.80
N ALA A 49 19.89 4.91 -11.52
CA ALA A 49 21.01 3.99 -11.32
C ALA A 49 21.73 3.68 -12.64
N TYR A 50 20.98 3.49 -13.73
CA TYR A 50 21.55 3.32 -15.07
C TYR A 50 22.24 4.60 -15.57
N GLU A 51 21.65 5.78 -15.37
CA GLU A 51 22.27 7.07 -15.70
C GLU A 51 23.58 7.29 -14.94
N ARG A 52 23.62 7.00 -13.63
CA ARG A 52 24.86 7.07 -12.84
C ARG A 52 25.92 6.11 -13.35
N THR A 53 25.51 4.90 -13.73
CA THR A 53 26.40 3.88 -14.28
C THR A 53 27.00 4.32 -15.62
N ILE A 54 26.16 4.81 -16.53
CA ILE A 54 26.59 5.34 -17.84
C ILE A 54 27.52 6.55 -17.65
N ALA A 55 27.18 7.49 -16.76
CA ALA A 55 28.01 8.66 -16.48
C ALA A 55 29.37 8.31 -15.87
N LEU A 56 29.47 7.21 -15.11
CA LEU A 56 30.74 6.69 -14.60
C LEU A 56 31.55 6.03 -15.73
N LEU A 57 30.93 5.20 -16.55
CA LEU A 57 31.58 4.60 -17.72
C LEU A 57 32.15 5.67 -18.69
N GLU A 58 31.37 6.69 -19.03
CA GLU A 58 31.83 7.81 -19.87
C GLU A 58 33.00 8.61 -19.27
N LYS A 59 33.06 8.72 -17.93
CA LYS A 59 34.20 9.36 -17.26
C LYS A 59 35.44 8.48 -17.32
N THR A 60 35.27 7.15 -17.27
CA THR A 60 36.38 6.20 -17.29
C THR A 60 36.99 6.07 -18.69
N ASP A 61 36.18 6.17 -19.74
CA ASP A 61 36.62 6.12 -21.14
C ASP A 61 37.51 7.32 -21.55
N LYS A 62 37.43 8.43 -20.80
CA LYS A 62 38.27 9.62 -21.00
C LYS A 62 39.68 9.51 -20.43
N PHE A 63 40.02 8.43 -19.70
CA PHE A 63 41.37 8.21 -19.20
C PHE A 63 42.25 7.54 -20.28
N ASP A 64 43.48 8.01 -20.44
CA ASP A 64 44.42 7.48 -21.44
C ASP A 64 44.85 6.05 -21.04
N HIS A 65 44.51 5.07 -21.88
CA HIS A 65 44.61 3.63 -21.60
C HIS A 65 46.05 3.08 -21.61
N LYS A 66 47.05 3.97 -21.62
CA LYS A 66 48.48 3.63 -21.64
C LYS A 66 49.07 3.39 -20.25
N ASP A 67 48.40 3.84 -19.19
CA ASP A 67 48.87 3.65 -17.82
C ASP A 67 48.27 2.38 -17.19
N LYS A 68 49.14 1.50 -16.68
CA LYS A 68 48.76 0.18 -16.14
C LYS A 68 47.83 0.30 -14.93
N LEU A 69 48.02 1.36 -14.13
CA LEU A 69 47.19 1.68 -12.97
C LEU A 69 45.80 2.20 -13.37
N ALA A 70 45.70 2.95 -14.46
CA ALA A 70 44.43 3.45 -14.99
C ALA A 70 43.57 2.28 -15.49
N ASN A 71 44.16 1.34 -16.24
CA ASN A 71 43.45 0.14 -16.71
C ASN A 71 42.94 -0.75 -15.57
N GLN A 72 43.70 -0.92 -14.47
CA GLN A 72 43.22 -1.64 -13.29
C GLN A 72 42.08 -0.92 -12.57
N ALA A 73 42.10 0.41 -12.52
CA ALA A 73 41.01 1.19 -11.94
C ALA A 73 39.73 1.07 -12.78
N VAL A 74 39.86 1.13 -14.12
CA VAL A 74 38.74 0.94 -15.06
C VAL A 74 38.14 -0.46 -14.91
N GLU A 75 38.99 -1.49 -14.86
CA GLU A 75 38.55 -2.88 -14.73
C GLU A 75 37.85 -3.15 -13.38
N ASN A 76 38.33 -2.55 -12.29
CA ASN A 76 37.68 -2.65 -10.98
C ASN A 76 36.33 -1.92 -10.94
N VAL A 77 36.23 -0.73 -11.56
CA VAL A 77 34.96 0.00 -11.67
C VAL A 77 33.97 -0.78 -12.54
N HIS A 78 34.41 -1.31 -13.68
CA HIS A 78 33.59 -2.16 -14.55
C HIS A 78 33.12 -3.41 -13.82
N ARG A 79 34.01 -4.09 -13.08
CA ARG A 79 33.66 -5.29 -12.30
C ARG A 79 32.68 -4.98 -11.18
N GLY A 80 32.86 -3.87 -10.45
CA GLY A 80 31.94 -3.41 -9.42
C GLY A 80 30.57 -3.06 -9.99
N LEU A 81 30.52 -2.42 -11.16
CA LEU A 81 29.27 -2.15 -11.87
C LEU A 81 28.59 -3.43 -12.33
N VAL A 82 29.31 -4.36 -12.95
CA VAL A 82 28.77 -5.67 -13.34
C VAL A 82 28.26 -6.43 -12.12
N GLU A 83 28.95 -6.37 -10.98
CA GLU A 83 28.51 -7.01 -9.74
C GLU A 83 27.24 -6.38 -9.15
N ILE A 84 27.15 -5.04 -9.12
CA ILE A 84 25.94 -4.32 -8.67
C ILE A 84 24.75 -4.61 -9.60
N THR A 85 25.01 -4.71 -10.91
CA THR A 85 23.96 -4.96 -11.91
C THR A 85 23.56 -6.43 -11.98
N SER A 86 24.48 -7.37 -11.71
CA SER A 86 24.23 -8.83 -11.74
C SER A 86 23.70 -9.41 -10.43
N LYS A 87 23.99 -8.78 -9.27
CA LYS A 87 23.41 -9.18 -7.98
C LYS A 87 21.96 -8.73 -7.79
N LYS A 88 21.47 -7.80 -8.62
CA LYS A 88 20.05 -7.45 -8.63
C LYS A 88 19.29 -8.57 -9.35
N ASN A 89 18.97 -9.63 -8.59
CA ASN A 89 18.07 -10.68 -9.03
C ASN A 89 16.85 -10.05 -9.71
N ILE A 90 16.56 -10.52 -10.91
CA ILE A 90 15.33 -10.25 -11.67
C ILE A 90 14.16 -11.04 -11.02
N ASP A 91 14.18 -11.15 -9.70
CA ASP A 91 13.00 -11.47 -8.92
C ASP A 91 12.48 -10.13 -8.44
N THR A 92 11.61 -9.54 -9.26
CA THR A 92 10.77 -8.39 -8.92
C THR A 92 9.75 -8.82 -7.85
N SER A 93 10.21 -9.38 -6.73
CA SER A 93 9.40 -9.40 -5.53
C SER A 93 9.27 -7.95 -5.10
N LEU A 94 8.02 -7.49 -4.97
CA LEU A 94 7.64 -6.25 -4.30
C LEU A 94 8.25 -6.25 -2.90
N ASP A 95 9.53 -5.90 -2.79
CA ASP A 95 10.22 -5.74 -1.51
C ASP A 95 9.89 -4.34 -1.00
N ILE A 96 8.59 -4.11 -0.79
CA ILE A 96 8.15 -2.96 -0.03
C ILE A 96 8.51 -3.32 1.42
N GLU A 97 9.65 -2.80 1.86
CA GLU A 97 10.06 -2.86 3.26
C GLU A 97 9.14 -1.92 4.06
N ILE A 98 7.88 -2.34 4.22
CA ILE A 98 6.90 -1.62 5.04
C ILE A 98 7.42 -1.68 6.47
N GLN A 99 7.64 -0.50 7.06
CA GLN A 99 7.99 -0.33 8.47
C GLN A 99 7.08 -1.18 9.36
N GLN A 100 7.67 -1.88 10.34
CA GLN A 100 6.96 -2.87 11.15
C GLN A 100 5.82 -2.22 11.95
N GLU A 101 6.00 -0.97 12.35
CA GLU A 101 5.02 -0.10 13.02
C GLU A 101 3.79 0.11 12.15
N VAL A 102 3.97 0.30 10.84
CA VAL A 102 2.89 0.45 9.87
C VAL A 102 2.14 -0.87 9.69
N LYS A 103 2.85 -2.00 9.66
CA LYS A 103 2.21 -3.34 9.61
C LYS A 103 1.34 -3.59 10.84
N GLN A 104 1.81 -3.21 12.03
CA GLN A 104 1.06 -3.33 13.28
C GLN A 104 -0.16 -2.41 13.31
N ALA A 105 -0.03 -1.18 12.83
CA ALA A 105 -1.15 -0.23 12.72
C ALA A 105 -2.24 -0.75 11.76
N ILE A 106 -1.84 -1.31 10.61
CA ILE A 106 -2.78 -1.91 9.66
C ILE A 106 -3.45 -3.13 10.31
N ALA A 107 -2.69 -4.01 10.96
CA ALA A 107 -3.24 -5.19 11.64
C ALA A 107 -4.28 -4.80 12.72
N GLY A 108 -4.03 -3.76 13.49
CA GLY A 108 -4.96 -3.28 14.52
C GLY A 108 -6.25 -2.67 13.97
N SER A 109 -6.18 -2.02 12.80
CA SER A 109 -7.30 -1.29 12.18
C SER A 109 -8.15 -2.13 11.21
N ILE A 110 -7.60 -3.23 10.69
CA ILE A 110 -8.18 -3.95 9.54
C ILE A 110 -9.59 -4.48 9.78
N ILE A 111 -9.89 -5.00 10.97
CA ILE A 111 -11.22 -5.53 11.31
C ILE A 111 -12.28 -4.43 11.19
N TRP A 112 -11.99 -3.22 11.69
CA TRP A 112 -12.93 -2.11 11.67
C TRP A 112 -13.10 -1.52 10.27
N ILE A 113 -12.03 -1.50 9.48
CA ILE A 113 -12.09 -1.11 8.07
C ILE A 113 -12.96 -2.09 7.29
N LEU A 114 -12.82 -3.40 7.51
CA LEU A 114 -13.67 -4.42 6.88
C LEU A 114 -15.13 -4.29 7.30
N PHE A 115 -15.41 -4.02 8.58
CA PHE A 115 -16.77 -3.74 9.04
C PHE A 115 -17.36 -2.48 8.42
N ALA A 116 -16.59 -1.40 8.30
CA ALA A 116 -17.01 -0.18 7.63
C ALA A 116 -17.35 -0.47 6.16
N LEU A 117 -16.50 -1.19 5.43
CA LEU A 117 -16.72 -1.58 4.04
C LEU A 117 -17.99 -2.44 3.88
N PHE A 118 -18.24 -3.37 4.80
CA PHE A 118 -19.44 -4.20 4.78
C PHE A 118 -20.74 -3.40 4.99
N LEU A 119 -20.69 -2.32 5.78
CA LEU A 119 -21.86 -1.49 6.08
C LEU A 119 -22.19 -0.45 4.99
N ILE A 120 -21.21 -0.09 4.14
CA ILE A 120 -21.38 0.90 3.05
C ILE A 120 -22.61 0.59 2.16
N PRO A 121 -22.78 -0.61 1.58
CA PRO A 121 -23.90 -0.88 0.69
C PRO A 121 -25.28 -0.74 1.36
N ARG A 122 -25.35 -0.97 2.68
CA ARG A 122 -26.57 -0.88 3.47
C ARG A 122 -26.94 0.57 3.79
N ALA A 123 -25.95 1.36 4.21
CA ALA A 123 -26.14 2.78 4.53
C ALA A 123 -26.71 3.58 3.36
N PHE A 124 -26.29 3.28 2.12
CA PHE A 124 -26.77 3.95 0.91
C PHE A 124 -28.11 3.42 0.36
N ARG A 125 -28.60 2.27 0.83
CA ARG A 125 -29.88 1.67 0.38
C ARG A 125 -31.09 2.20 1.15
N GLU A 126 -30.98 2.30 2.47
CA GLU A 126 -32.15 2.52 3.34
C GLU A 126 -32.23 3.95 3.92
N ASN A 127 -31.30 4.85 3.58
CA ASN A 127 -31.15 6.19 4.16
C ASN A 127 -31.27 6.18 5.70
N LYS A 128 -30.74 5.12 6.31
CA LYS A 128 -30.71 4.95 7.76
C LYS A 128 -29.48 5.69 8.26
N ASN A 129 -29.70 6.88 8.81
CA ASN A 129 -28.64 7.67 9.47
C ASN A 129 -27.81 6.82 10.45
N ASN A 130 -28.44 5.84 11.12
CA ASN A 130 -27.77 4.92 12.02
C ASN A 130 -26.64 4.10 11.37
N ASP A 131 -26.79 3.69 10.11
CA ASP A 131 -25.77 2.90 9.41
C ASP A 131 -24.58 3.79 9.00
N ILE A 132 -24.83 5.06 8.65
CA ILE A 132 -23.79 6.05 8.38
C ILE A 132 -22.99 6.34 9.66
N PHE A 133 -23.68 6.57 10.79
CA PHE A 133 -23.02 6.72 12.08
C PHE A 133 -22.24 5.47 12.50
N GLY A 134 -22.72 4.28 12.13
CA GLY A 134 -22.01 3.01 12.32
C GLY A 134 -20.69 2.95 11.52
N ILE A 135 -20.70 3.37 10.25
CA ILE A 135 -19.50 3.45 9.40
C ILE A 135 -18.48 4.44 9.99
N VAL A 136 -18.94 5.64 10.36
CA VAL A 136 -18.08 6.67 10.95
C VAL A 136 -17.49 6.17 12.28
N GLY A 137 -18.30 5.51 13.11
CA GLY A 137 -17.83 4.89 14.35
C GLY A 137 -16.77 3.82 14.11
N CYS A 138 -16.96 2.94 13.13
CA CYS A 138 -15.97 1.93 12.75
C CYS A 138 -14.67 2.57 12.29
N LEU A 139 -14.71 3.63 11.48
CA LEU A 139 -13.50 4.32 11.03
C LEU A 139 -12.76 5.01 12.19
N ILE A 140 -13.48 5.66 13.10
CA ILE A 140 -12.87 6.29 14.29
C ILE A 140 -12.19 5.23 15.17
N ILE A 141 -12.87 4.11 15.43
CA ILE A 141 -12.29 3.02 16.22
C ILE A 141 -11.10 2.40 15.47
N GLY A 142 -11.20 2.21 14.16
CA GLY A 142 -10.10 1.71 13.33
C GLY A 142 -8.87 2.62 13.37
N VAL A 143 -9.05 3.94 13.35
CA VAL A 143 -7.95 4.89 13.53
C VAL A 143 -7.35 4.74 14.93
N PHE A 144 -8.19 4.67 15.98
CA PHE A 144 -7.73 4.52 17.35
C PHE A 144 -6.93 3.21 17.56
N THR A 145 -7.44 2.07 17.11
CA THR A 145 -6.73 0.79 17.20
C THR A 145 -5.53 0.73 16.26
N GLY A 146 -5.55 1.44 15.15
CA GLY A 146 -4.37 1.62 14.30
C GLY A 146 -3.27 2.39 15.01
N THR A 147 -3.61 3.50 15.67
CA THR A 147 -2.66 4.31 16.45
C THR A 147 -2.08 3.54 17.63
N VAL A 148 -2.91 2.82 18.40
CA VAL A 148 -2.40 1.96 19.48
C VAL A 148 -1.45 0.89 18.93
N GLY A 149 -1.74 0.35 17.74
CA GLY A 149 -0.89 -0.61 17.05
C GLY A 149 0.45 -0.03 16.64
N TYR A 150 0.47 1.23 16.18
CA TYR A 150 1.69 1.92 15.76
C TYR A 150 2.67 2.16 16.92
N PHE A 151 2.16 2.41 18.13
CA PHE A 151 2.98 2.66 19.32
C PHE A 151 3.40 1.40 20.08
N LEU A 152 3.04 0.21 19.61
CA LEU A 152 3.47 -1.04 20.24
C LEU A 152 4.98 -1.24 20.05
N PRO A 153 5.69 -1.75 21.08
CA PRO A 153 7.11 -2.05 20.94
C PRO A 153 7.33 -3.13 19.88
N THR A 154 8.11 -2.81 18.85
CA THR A 154 8.50 -3.75 17.78
C THR A 154 9.32 -4.95 18.28
N ASN A 155 9.87 -4.85 19.50
CA ASN A 155 10.67 -5.89 20.15
C ASN A 155 9.83 -7.05 20.73
N TRP A 156 8.51 -6.97 20.67
CA TRP A 156 7.63 -8.02 21.18
C TRP A 156 7.52 -9.20 20.21
N SER A 157 7.14 -10.37 20.72
CA SER A 157 6.92 -11.56 19.89
C SER A 157 5.84 -11.29 18.83
N ASP A 158 6.06 -11.79 17.61
CA ASP A 158 5.11 -11.67 16.50
C ASP A 158 3.72 -12.20 16.84
N TRP A 159 3.62 -13.22 17.70
CA TRP A 159 2.33 -13.75 18.17
C TRP A 159 1.55 -12.71 18.98
N ILE A 160 2.23 -11.86 19.74
CA ILE A 160 1.61 -10.79 20.51
C ILE A 160 1.19 -9.65 19.58
N LEU A 161 2.08 -9.26 18.66
CA LEU A 161 1.88 -8.12 17.76
C LEU A 161 0.81 -8.37 16.68
N PHE A 162 0.78 -9.57 16.11
CA PHE A 162 -0.11 -9.93 14.99
C PHE A 162 -1.21 -10.93 15.35
N GLY A 163 -1.11 -11.58 16.51
CA GLY A 163 -2.15 -12.47 17.03
C GLY A 163 -2.96 -11.81 18.13
N LEU A 164 -2.35 -11.70 19.32
CA LEU A 164 -3.05 -11.27 20.54
C LEU A 164 -3.58 -9.84 20.44
N TYR A 165 -2.80 -8.92 19.88
CA TYR A 165 -3.22 -7.52 19.75
C TYR A 165 -4.41 -7.36 18.79
N PRO A 166 -4.30 -7.64 17.48
CA PRO A 166 -5.39 -7.39 16.55
C PRO A 166 -6.61 -8.28 16.77
N VAL A 167 -6.46 -9.47 17.36
CA VAL A 167 -7.62 -10.34 17.66
C VAL A 167 -8.14 -10.09 19.07
N GLY A 168 -7.29 -10.19 20.09
CA GLY A 168 -7.68 -10.09 21.49
C GLY A 168 -8.15 -8.70 21.88
N PHE A 169 -7.44 -7.64 21.50
CA PHE A 169 -7.83 -6.27 21.83
C PHE A 169 -9.16 -5.89 21.16
N ASN A 170 -9.32 -6.23 19.88
CA ASN A 170 -10.56 -5.98 19.16
C ASN A 170 -11.73 -6.81 19.72
N LEU A 171 -11.49 -8.05 20.15
CA LEU A 171 -12.52 -8.88 20.78
C LEU A 171 -12.97 -8.31 22.12
N ILE A 172 -12.05 -7.76 22.93
CA ILE A 172 -12.40 -7.04 24.17
C ILE A 172 -13.26 -5.81 23.84
N LEU A 173 -12.88 -5.01 22.84
CA LEU A 173 -13.68 -3.85 22.41
C LEU A 173 -15.08 -4.29 21.95
N PHE A 174 -15.20 -5.38 21.20
CA PHE A 174 -16.49 -5.95 20.82
C PHE A 174 -17.33 -6.35 22.03
N ILE A 175 -16.76 -7.03 23.01
CA ILE A 175 -17.46 -7.41 24.25
C ILE A 175 -17.94 -6.15 25.00
N LEU A 176 -17.09 -5.12 25.10
CA LEU A 176 -17.45 -3.87 25.77
C LEU A 176 -18.59 -3.15 25.06
N PHE A 177 -18.53 -3.01 23.73
CA PHE A 177 -19.61 -2.41 22.95
C PHE A 177 -20.90 -3.22 23.01
N ALA A 178 -20.81 -4.55 22.95
CA ALA A 178 -21.97 -5.43 23.11
C ALA A 178 -22.59 -5.30 24.50
N ALA A 179 -21.78 -5.29 25.56
CA ALA A 179 -22.25 -5.14 26.94
C ALA A 179 -22.90 -3.77 27.18
N TYR A 180 -22.32 -2.69 26.64
CA TYR A 180 -22.85 -1.34 26.80
C TYR A 180 -24.11 -1.12 25.96
N GLY A 181 -24.14 -1.64 24.73
CA GLY A 181 -25.31 -1.59 23.85
C GLY A 181 -26.49 -2.38 24.39
N ASN A 182 -26.24 -3.51 25.08
CA ASN A 182 -27.31 -4.34 25.64
C ASN A 182 -27.90 -3.78 26.95
N ARG A 183 -27.20 -2.88 27.65
CA ARG A 183 -27.70 -2.17 28.83
C ARG A 183 -28.64 -1.00 28.50
N SER A 184 -28.71 -0.61 27.23
CA SER A 184 -29.54 0.51 26.76
C SER A 184 -30.93 0.07 26.24
N LYS A 185 -31.31 -1.19 26.46
CA LYS A 185 -32.68 -1.71 26.32
C LYS A 185 -33.26 -2.00 27.70
#